data_AF-A0A5S9EU35-F1
#
_entry.id   AF-A0A5S9EU35-F1
#
_cell.length_a   1.000
_cell.length_b   1.000
_cell.length_c   1.000
_cell.angle_alpha   90.00
_cell.angle_beta   90.00
_cell.angle_gamma   90.00
#
_symmetry.space_group_name_H-M   'P 1'
#
loop_
_entity.id
_entity.type
_entity.pdbx_description
1 polymer ?
#
loop_
_entity_poly.entity_id
_entity_poly.type
_entity_poly.pdbx_seq_one_letter_code
_entity_poly.pdbx_strand_id
1 'polypeptide(L)'
;MSNGKELQKNIGFFSAFAIVMGTVIGSGVFFKISNVSEVTGTAGMALFVWFLGGIITICAGLTAAELAAAIPETGGLTKYIEYTYGDFWGFLSGWAQSFIYFPANVAALSIVFATQLINLFHLSIGSLIPIAIVSALSIVLINFLGSKAGGILQSVTLVIKLIPIIVIVIFGIFQSGDITFSLIPTTGNSGNGFFTAIGSGLLATMFAYDGWIHVGNVAGELKNPKRDLPLAISVGIGCIMAVYLLINATFLLTLPIELLAGNLNAASDTSKILFGENGGKIITIGILISVYGTINGYTMTGMRVPYAMAERKLLPFSHLFAKLTKSGAPWFGAIIQLIIAIIMMSMGAFDTITNMLIFVIWLFYCMSFVAVIILRKREPNMERPYKVPLYPIIPLIAILAGSFVLINTLFTQFILAIIGILITALGIPVYYYKKKQKAA
;
A
#
# COMPACT_ATOMS: atom_id res chain seq x y z
N MET A 1 9.87 -23.52 29.46
CA MET A 1 9.16 -23.96 28.24
C MET A 1 7.85 -23.19 28.16
N SER A 2 7.81 -22.12 27.38
CA SER A 2 6.59 -21.32 27.18
C SER A 2 5.76 -21.99 26.09
N ASN A 3 4.59 -22.53 26.44
CA ASN A 3 3.56 -22.92 25.47
C ASN A 3 2.98 -21.65 24.82
N GLY A 4 3.79 -20.99 23.99
CA GLY A 4 3.35 -19.88 23.15
C GLY A 4 2.37 -20.44 22.14
N LYS A 5 1.15 -19.92 22.10
CA LYS A 5 0.20 -20.21 21.02
C LYS A 5 0.85 -19.77 19.70
N GLU A 6 1.40 -20.71 18.95
CA GLU A 6 1.92 -20.44 17.60
C GLU A 6 0.79 -19.99 16.69
N LEU A 7 1.09 -19.07 15.78
CA LEU A 7 0.15 -18.62 14.74
C LEU A 7 -0.24 -19.81 13.85
N GLN A 8 -1.54 -19.97 13.58
CA GLN A 8 -2.03 -21.13 12.82
C GLN A 8 -1.71 -21.00 11.32
N LYS A 9 -1.10 -22.06 10.75
CA LYS A 9 -0.74 -22.14 9.32
C LYS A 9 -1.93 -22.41 8.40
N ASN A 10 -2.81 -21.42 8.25
CA ASN A 10 -4.09 -21.58 7.55
C ASN A 10 -4.11 -20.94 6.14
N ILE A 11 -3.06 -20.22 5.73
CA ILE A 11 -3.07 -19.43 4.47
C ILE A 11 -2.41 -20.24 3.34
N GLY A 12 -3.16 -20.53 2.27
CA GLY A 12 -2.63 -21.16 1.05
C GLY A 12 -2.28 -20.14 -0.04
N PHE A 13 -1.73 -20.60 -1.17
CA PHE A 13 -1.36 -19.76 -2.30
C PHE A 13 -2.47 -18.81 -2.77
N PHE A 14 -3.69 -19.31 -3.00
CA PHE A 14 -4.81 -18.46 -3.45
C PHE A 14 -5.14 -17.35 -2.45
N SER A 15 -5.06 -17.65 -1.15
CA SER A 15 -5.24 -16.64 -0.11
C SER A 15 -4.09 -15.64 -0.10
N ALA A 16 -2.84 -16.07 -0.31
CA ALA A 16 -1.68 -15.18 -0.43
C ALA A 16 -1.79 -14.25 -1.66
N PHE A 17 -2.15 -14.80 -2.81
CA PHE A 17 -2.42 -14.06 -4.03
C PHE A 17 -3.59 -13.09 -3.85
N ALA A 18 -4.67 -13.53 -3.18
CA ALA A 18 -5.81 -12.68 -2.85
C ALA A 18 -5.45 -11.54 -1.87
N ILE A 19 -4.51 -11.77 -0.95
CA ILE A 19 -3.97 -10.72 -0.10
C ILE A 19 -3.22 -9.70 -0.97
N VAL A 20 -2.29 -10.13 -1.83
CA VAL A 20 -1.55 -9.21 -2.73
C VAL A 20 -2.48 -8.42 -3.64
N MET A 21 -3.36 -9.11 -4.38
CA MET A 21 -4.33 -8.45 -5.27
C MET A 21 -5.27 -7.55 -4.47
N GLY A 22 -5.72 -7.99 -3.30
CA GLY A 22 -6.70 -7.26 -2.52
C GLY A 22 -6.14 -6.11 -1.68
N THR A 23 -4.85 -6.08 -1.34
CA THR A 23 -4.18 -4.94 -0.69
C THR A 23 -3.76 -3.89 -1.71
N VAL A 24 -3.33 -4.32 -2.91
CA VAL A 24 -2.91 -3.39 -3.96
C VAL A 24 -4.11 -2.84 -4.72
N ILE A 25 -4.97 -3.72 -5.29
CA ILE A 25 -6.21 -3.28 -5.96
C ILE A 25 -7.16 -2.78 -4.89
N GLY A 26 -7.27 -1.48 -4.78
CA GLY A 26 -8.04 -0.83 -3.74
C GLY A 26 -8.49 0.56 -4.15
N SER A 27 -8.20 1.54 -3.31
CA SER A 27 -8.49 2.95 -3.60
C SER A 27 -7.58 3.52 -4.70
N GLY A 28 -6.31 3.11 -4.75
CA GLY A 28 -5.30 3.73 -5.60
C GLY A 28 -5.74 3.92 -7.05
N VAL A 29 -6.30 2.87 -7.64
CA VAL A 29 -6.77 2.87 -9.03
C VAL A 29 -7.91 3.85 -9.29
N PHE A 30 -8.82 4.05 -8.34
CA PHE A 30 -9.99 4.91 -8.51
C PHE A 30 -9.72 6.37 -8.15
N PHE A 31 -8.78 6.63 -7.23
CA PHE A 31 -8.61 7.96 -6.63
C PHE A 31 -7.29 8.63 -7.02
N LYS A 32 -6.22 7.89 -7.32
CA LYS A 32 -4.93 8.51 -7.67
C LYS A 32 -4.88 9.09 -9.08
N ILE A 33 -5.83 8.75 -9.95
CA ILE A 33 -5.98 9.46 -11.23
C ILE A 33 -6.18 10.96 -11.03
N SER A 34 -6.79 11.38 -9.92
CA SER A 34 -6.97 12.78 -9.53
C SER A 34 -5.64 13.53 -9.48
N ASN A 35 -4.74 13.06 -8.61
CA ASN A 35 -3.45 13.70 -8.39
C ASN A 35 -2.49 13.47 -9.58
N VAL A 36 -2.52 12.29 -10.21
CA VAL A 36 -1.69 12.02 -11.40
C VAL A 36 -2.07 12.97 -12.54
N SER A 37 -3.36 13.19 -12.79
CA SER A 37 -3.83 14.12 -13.83
C SER A 37 -3.44 15.56 -13.51
N GLU A 38 -3.56 15.97 -12.25
CA GLU A 38 -3.19 17.31 -11.78
C GLU A 38 -1.70 17.61 -12.02
N VAL A 39 -0.80 16.69 -11.66
CA VAL A 39 0.65 16.94 -11.77
C VAL A 39 1.18 16.77 -13.20
N THR A 40 0.56 15.90 -14.00
CA THR A 40 1.04 15.58 -15.37
C THR A 40 0.45 16.49 -16.45
N GLY A 41 -0.81 16.90 -16.32
CA GLY A 41 -1.48 17.85 -17.21
C GLY A 41 -1.76 17.36 -18.64
N THR A 42 -1.37 16.13 -19.02
CA THR A 42 -1.79 15.50 -20.29
C THR A 42 -2.10 14.02 -20.10
N ALA A 43 -3.03 13.50 -20.90
CA ALA A 43 -3.41 12.08 -20.86
C ALA A 43 -2.24 11.15 -21.18
N GLY A 44 -1.41 11.52 -22.16
CA GLY A 44 -0.22 10.75 -22.54
C GLY A 44 0.81 10.65 -21.41
N MET A 45 1.08 11.76 -20.71
CA MET A 45 1.99 11.77 -19.58
C MET A 45 1.41 11.02 -18.36
N ALA A 46 0.11 11.18 -18.08
CA ALA A 46 -0.57 10.44 -17.01
C ALA A 46 -0.44 8.91 -17.21
N LEU A 47 -0.75 8.41 -18.42
CA LEU A 47 -0.62 6.98 -18.74
C LEU A 47 0.82 6.49 -18.73
N PHE A 48 1.76 7.30 -19.23
CA PHE A 48 3.18 6.98 -19.16
C PHE A 48 3.67 6.80 -17.72
N VAL A 49 3.24 7.66 -16.80
CA VAL A 49 3.58 7.56 -15.38
C VAL A 49 2.96 6.31 -14.74
N TRP A 50 1.71 5.95 -15.06
CA TRP A 50 1.11 4.68 -14.61
C TRP A 50 1.91 3.46 -15.10
N PHE A 51 2.30 3.46 -16.38
CA PHE A 51 3.12 2.41 -16.96
C PHE A 51 4.47 2.31 -16.25
N LEU A 52 5.16 3.43 -16.11
CA LEU A 52 6.47 3.49 -15.47
C LEU A 52 6.39 3.06 -13.99
N GLY A 53 5.37 3.51 -13.25
CA GLY A 53 5.11 3.10 -11.86
C GLY A 53 4.88 1.60 -11.73
N GLY A 54 4.14 1.00 -12.66
CA GLY A 54 3.92 -0.45 -12.74
C GLY A 54 5.23 -1.22 -12.99
N ILE A 55 6.03 -0.80 -13.97
CA ILE A 55 7.34 -1.43 -14.27
C ILE A 55 8.29 -1.33 -13.07
N ILE A 56 8.34 -0.17 -12.41
CA ILE A 56 9.17 0.03 -11.20
C ILE A 56 8.71 -0.92 -10.09
N THR A 57 7.40 -1.07 -9.91
CA THR A 57 6.83 -1.96 -8.88
C THR A 57 7.08 -3.43 -9.20
N ILE A 58 7.04 -3.84 -10.47
CA ILE A 58 7.43 -5.19 -10.89
C ILE A 58 8.89 -5.44 -10.51
N CYS A 59 9.79 -4.50 -10.82
CA CYS A 59 11.20 -4.64 -10.48
C CYS A 59 11.43 -4.72 -8.97
N ALA A 60 10.72 -3.88 -8.20
CA ALA A 60 10.73 -3.87 -6.74
C ALA A 60 10.21 -5.20 -6.17
N GLY A 61 9.08 -5.69 -6.66
CA GLY A 61 8.44 -6.94 -6.23
C GLY A 61 9.30 -8.17 -6.52
N LEU A 62 9.85 -8.27 -7.73
CA LEU A 62 10.79 -9.33 -8.10
C LEU A 62 12.05 -9.31 -7.22
N THR A 63 12.55 -8.12 -6.87
CA THR A 63 13.73 -7.99 -5.99
C THR A 63 13.40 -8.44 -4.56
N ALA A 64 12.33 -7.91 -3.98
CA ALA A 64 11.93 -8.24 -2.61
C ALA A 64 11.44 -9.69 -2.44
N ALA A 65 10.92 -10.32 -3.50
CA ALA A 65 10.56 -11.74 -3.50
C ALA A 65 11.73 -12.68 -3.16
N GLU A 66 12.97 -12.31 -3.51
CA GLU A 66 14.17 -13.07 -3.11
C GLU A 66 14.37 -13.05 -1.59
N LEU A 67 14.21 -11.90 -0.94
CA LEU A 67 14.29 -11.79 0.53
C LEU A 67 13.13 -12.53 1.19
N ALA A 68 11.92 -12.40 0.65
CA ALA A 68 10.73 -13.06 1.18
C ALA A 68 10.83 -14.60 1.14
N ALA A 69 11.45 -15.15 0.09
CA ALA A 69 11.68 -16.58 -0.02
C ALA A 69 12.87 -17.06 0.84
N ALA A 70 13.92 -16.26 0.94
CA ALA A 70 15.13 -16.60 1.67
C ALA A 70 14.97 -16.46 3.20
N ILE A 71 14.13 -15.53 3.65
CA ILE A 71 13.87 -15.22 5.07
C ILE A 71 12.35 -15.27 5.33
N PRO A 72 11.70 -16.46 5.33
CA PRO A 72 10.24 -16.57 5.45
C PRO A 72 9.75 -16.42 6.91
N GLU A 73 10.09 -15.31 7.56
CA GLU A 73 9.69 -14.99 8.93
C GLU A 73 8.53 -13.98 9.00
N THR A 74 7.67 -14.13 10.01
CA THR A 74 6.63 -13.13 10.35
C THR A 74 7.29 -11.78 10.68
N GLY A 75 6.73 -10.70 10.12
CA GLY A 75 7.27 -9.34 10.24
C GLY A 75 7.88 -8.79 8.94
N GLY A 76 8.02 -9.64 7.91
CA GLY A 76 8.29 -9.24 6.53
C GLY A 76 9.50 -8.32 6.40
N LEU A 77 9.27 -7.12 5.83
CA LEU A 77 10.30 -6.09 5.62
C LEU A 77 11.19 -5.84 6.84
N THR A 78 10.59 -5.84 8.03
CA THR A 78 11.29 -5.61 9.31
C THR A 78 12.40 -6.63 9.50
N LYS A 79 12.10 -7.91 9.24
CA LYS A 79 13.04 -9.01 9.39
C LYS A 79 14.11 -9.01 8.31
N TYR A 80 13.76 -8.64 7.08
CA TYR A 80 14.72 -8.58 5.98
C TYR A 80 15.78 -7.50 6.24
N ILE A 81 15.35 -6.34 6.73
CA ILE A 81 16.23 -5.23 7.09
C ILE A 81 17.06 -5.59 8.32
N GLU A 82 16.45 -6.19 9.33
CA GLU A 82 17.16 -6.58 10.55
C GLU A 82 18.27 -7.60 10.27
N TYR A 83 17.97 -8.65 9.50
CA TYR A 83 18.94 -9.67 9.12
C TYR A 83 20.14 -9.08 8.37
N THR A 84 19.89 -8.05 7.56
CA THR A 84 20.93 -7.47 6.70
C THR A 84 21.74 -6.37 7.40
N TYR A 85 21.05 -5.46 8.09
CA TYR A 85 21.63 -4.21 8.63
C TYR A 85 21.69 -4.17 10.17
N GLY A 86 21.13 -5.17 10.84
CA GLY A 86 21.12 -5.30 12.30
C GLY A 86 19.88 -4.73 13.00
N ASP A 87 19.84 -4.93 14.32
CA ASP A 87 18.69 -4.65 15.19
C ASP A 87 18.17 -3.20 15.10
N PHE A 88 19.05 -2.21 14.92
CA PHE A 88 18.68 -0.80 14.87
C PHE A 88 17.78 -0.49 13.66
N TRP A 89 18.21 -0.88 12.47
CA TRP A 89 17.47 -0.64 11.23
C TRP A 89 16.23 -1.52 11.13
N GLY A 90 16.32 -2.76 11.64
CA GLY A 90 15.16 -3.63 11.85
C GLY A 90 14.10 -2.93 12.70
N PHE A 91 14.48 -2.43 13.87
CA PHE A 91 13.58 -1.69 14.75
C PHE A 91 12.97 -0.45 14.07
N LEU A 92 13.79 0.38 13.42
CA LEU A 92 13.32 1.63 12.83
C LEU A 92 12.32 1.39 11.69
N SER A 93 12.54 0.34 10.89
CA SER A 93 11.59 -0.07 9.84
C SER A 93 10.28 -0.61 10.42
N GLY A 94 10.33 -1.38 11.52
CA GLY A 94 9.14 -1.85 12.22
C GLY A 94 8.38 -0.71 12.90
N TRP A 95 9.10 0.27 13.45
CA TRP A 95 8.56 1.50 14.05
C TRP A 95 7.81 2.34 13.01
N ALA A 96 8.46 2.65 11.88
CA ALA A 96 7.84 3.39 10.79
C ALA A 96 6.62 2.66 10.23
N GLN A 97 6.69 1.33 10.06
CA GLN A 97 5.54 0.55 9.64
C GLN A 97 4.39 0.65 10.65
N SER A 98 4.68 0.41 11.93
CA SER A 98 3.67 0.30 12.99
C SER A 98 2.96 1.62 13.29
N PHE A 99 3.68 2.74 13.26
CA PHE A 99 3.16 4.01 13.79
C PHE A 99 3.02 5.12 12.74
N ILE A 100 3.47 4.88 11.51
CA ILE A 100 3.32 5.84 10.40
C ILE A 100 2.55 5.17 9.28
N TYR A 101 3.13 4.14 8.67
CA TYR A 101 2.66 3.58 7.41
C TYR A 101 1.27 2.90 7.49
N PHE A 102 1.08 1.96 8.42
CA PHE A 102 -0.20 1.26 8.57
C PHE A 102 -1.32 2.20 9.05
N PRO A 103 -1.11 3.03 10.09
CA PRO A 103 -2.10 4.03 10.49
C PRO A 103 -2.45 5.02 9.37
N ALA A 104 -1.47 5.51 8.62
CA ALA A 104 -1.67 6.43 7.52
C ALA A 104 -2.50 5.81 6.39
N ASN A 105 -2.26 4.53 6.05
CA ASN A 105 -3.08 3.82 5.07
C ASN A 105 -4.53 3.69 5.55
N VAL A 106 -4.75 3.24 6.80
CA VAL A 106 -6.10 3.14 7.38
C VAL A 106 -6.80 4.50 7.39
N ALA A 107 -6.09 5.58 7.74
CA ALA A 107 -6.62 6.94 7.73
C ALA A 107 -7.02 7.38 6.32
N ALA A 108 -6.09 7.32 5.37
CA ALA A 108 -6.29 7.76 4.00
C ALA A 108 -7.45 7.00 3.31
N LEU A 109 -7.47 5.68 3.46
CA LEU A 109 -8.53 4.84 2.90
C LEU A 109 -9.90 5.13 3.52
N SER A 110 -9.95 5.39 4.82
CA SER A 110 -11.22 5.72 5.49
C SER A 110 -11.75 7.10 5.09
N ILE A 111 -10.86 8.09 4.89
CA ILE A 111 -11.25 9.41 4.36
C ILE A 111 -11.87 9.26 2.96
N VAL A 112 -11.24 8.48 2.09
CA VAL A 112 -11.75 8.24 0.73
C VAL A 112 -13.07 7.48 0.74
N PHE A 113 -13.19 6.46 1.60
CA PHE A 113 -14.45 5.76 1.82
C PHE A 113 -15.56 6.74 2.22
N ALA A 114 -15.30 7.60 3.20
CA ALA A 114 -16.25 8.62 3.65
C ALA A 114 -16.59 9.62 2.54
N THR A 115 -15.59 10.08 1.77
CA THR A 115 -15.77 11.00 0.63
C THR A 115 -16.74 10.41 -0.40
N GLN A 116 -16.55 9.14 -0.76
CA GLN A 116 -17.44 8.45 -1.69
C GLN A 116 -18.83 8.19 -1.12
N LEU A 117 -18.93 7.84 0.16
CA LEU A 117 -20.22 7.60 0.80
C LEU A 117 -21.05 8.90 0.84
N ILE A 118 -20.38 10.03 1.14
CA ILE A 118 -20.97 11.37 1.09
C ILE A 118 -21.42 11.71 -0.32
N ASN A 119 -20.60 11.46 -1.34
CA ASN A 119 -20.96 11.72 -2.74
C ASN A 119 -22.17 10.89 -3.18
N LEU A 120 -22.19 9.60 -2.81
CA LEU A 120 -23.22 8.64 -3.22
C LEU A 120 -24.61 8.95 -2.61
N PHE A 121 -24.64 9.32 -1.33
CA PHE A 121 -25.88 9.57 -0.58
C PHE A 121 -26.19 11.06 -0.39
N HIS A 122 -25.40 11.95 -0.98
CA HIS A 122 -25.52 13.41 -0.86
C HIS A 122 -25.55 13.88 0.62
N LEU A 123 -24.68 13.30 1.46
CA LEU A 123 -24.61 13.63 2.89
C LEU A 123 -23.88 14.96 3.13
N SER A 124 -24.00 15.51 4.33
CA SER A 124 -23.26 16.72 4.73
C SER A 124 -21.76 16.43 4.85
N ILE A 125 -20.92 17.37 4.39
CA ILE A 125 -19.45 17.26 4.49
C ILE A 125 -18.96 17.16 5.95
N GLY A 126 -19.73 17.67 6.91
CA GLY A 126 -19.45 17.54 8.34
C GLY A 126 -19.47 16.09 8.84
N SER A 127 -20.05 15.16 8.07
CA SER A 127 -20.07 13.73 8.39
C SER A 127 -18.80 12.98 7.96
N LEU A 128 -17.85 13.63 7.27
CA LEU A 128 -16.66 12.98 6.70
C LEU A 128 -15.80 12.27 7.74
N ILE A 129 -15.40 12.96 8.80
CA ILE A 129 -14.57 12.38 9.86
C ILE A 129 -15.35 11.32 10.65
N PRO A 130 -16.60 11.56 11.11
CA PRO A 130 -17.40 10.52 11.75
C PRO A 130 -17.54 9.23 10.93
N ILE A 131 -17.84 9.32 9.63
CA ILE A 131 -17.97 8.15 8.75
C ILE A 131 -16.63 7.42 8.62
N ALA A 132 -15.52 8.15 8.43
CA ALA A 132 -14.19 7.56 8.33
C ALA A 132 -13.78 6.80 9.62
N ILE A 133 -14.05 7.39 10.79
CA ILE A 133 -13.79 6.75 12.09
C ILE A 133 -14.63 5.48 12.23
N VAL A 134 -15.92 5.54 11.91
CA VAL A 134 -16.82 4.38 11.99
C VAL A 134 -16.36 3.25 11.07
N SER A 135 -15.93 3.56 9.84
CA SER A 135 -15.43 2.54 8.91
C SER A 135 -14.13 1.89 9.36
N ALA A 136 -13.21 2.65 9.95
CA ALA A 136 -11.96 2.10 10.47
C ALA A 136 -12.22 1.24 11.72
N LEU A 137 -13.07 1.72 12.63
CA LEU A 137 -13.44 1.01 13.85
C LEU A 137 -14.15 -0.31 13.54
N SER A 138 -15.10 -0.32 12.60
CA SER A 138 -15.82 -1.55 12.23
C SER A 138 -14.88 -2.63 11.70
N ILE A 139 -13.89 -2.25 10.88
CA ILE A 139 -12.86 -3.17 10.38
C ILE A 139 -11.99 -3.73 11.50
N VAL A 140 -11.55 -2.89 12.45
CA VAL A 140 -10.75 -3.34 13.59
C VAL A 140 -11.53 -4.34 14.44
N LEU A 141 -12.82 -4.08 14.70
CA LEU A 141 -13.70 -4.99 15.44
C LEU A 141 -13.89 -6.33 14.72
N ILE A 142 -14.07 -6.32 13.39
CA ILE A 142 -14.14 -7.55 12.58
C ILE A 142 -12.85 -8.35 12.71
N ASN A 143 -11.69 -7.68 12.68
CA ASN A 143 -10.39 -8.35 12.79
C ASN A 143 -10.12 -8.93 14.19
N PHE A 144 -10.76 -8.42 15.24
CA PHE A 144 -10.70 -9.02 16.57
C PHE A 144 -11.40 -10.37 16.67
N LEU A 145 -12.35 -10.66 15.76
CA LEU A 145 -13.00 -11.97 15.65
C LEU A 145 -12.03 -13.06 15.12
N GLY A 146 -10.85 -12.67 14.61
CA GLY A 146 -9.77 -13.58 14.22
C GLY A 146 -9.42 -13.51 12.73
N SER A 147 -8.28 -14.10 12.37
CA SER A 147 -7.74 -14.07 10.99
C SER A 147 -8.66 -14.73 9.95
N LYS A 148 -9.49 -15.70 10.38
CA LYS A 148 -10.51 -16.32 9.50
C LYS A 148 -11.58 -15.32 9.07
N ALA A 149 -12.10 -14.51 9.99
CA ALA A 149 -13.13 -13.51 9.67
C ALA A 149 -12.58 -12.43 8.73
N GLY A 150 -11.40 -11.87 9.07
CA GLY A 150 -10.71 -10.91 8.21
C GLY A 150 -10.38 -11.49 6.83
N GLY A 151 -9.93 -12.75 6.76
CA GLY A 151 -9.62 -13.42 5.50
C GLY A 151 -10.84 -13.68 4.61
N ILE A 152 -12.01 -14.01 5.20
CA ILE A 152 -13.27 -14.13 4.47
C ILE A 152 -13.67 -12.77 3.89
N LEU A 153 -13.66 -11.71 4.70
CA LEU A 153 -13.96 -10.35 4.23
C LEU A 153 -13.02 -9.94 3.09
N GLN A 154 -11.72 -10.24 3.21
CA GLN A 154 -10.74 -9.98 2.16
C GLN A 154 -11.06 -10.71 0.86
N SER A 155 -11.42 -11.99 0.94
CA SER A 155 -11.69 -12.82 -0.24
C SER A 155 -12.98 -12.39 -0.93
N VAL A 156 -14.04 -12.09 -0.17
CA VAL A 156 -15.33 -11.61 -0.70
C VAL A 156 -15.17 -10.25 -1.36
N THR A 157 -14.51 -9.30 -0.68
CA THR A 157 -14.29 -7.95 -1.23
C THR A 157 -13.36 -7.98 -2.45
N LEU A 158 -12.44 -8.94 -2.56
CA LEU A 158 -11.62 -9.14 -3.76
C LEU A 158 -12.46 -9.53 -4.99
N VAL A 159 -13.41 -10.46 -4.83
CA VAL A 159 -14.27 -10.84 -5.96
C VAL A 159 -15.13 -9.64 -6.39
N ILE A 160 -15.71 -8.93 -5.41
CA ILE A 160 -16.58 -7.78 -5.70
C ILE A 160 -15.80 -6.63 -6.34
N LYS A 161 -14.57 -6.32 -5.89
CA LYS A 161 -13.81 -5.16 -6.42
C LYS A 161 -13.39 -5.32 -7.87
N LEU A 162 -13.26 -6.55 -8.38
CA LEU A 162 -12.91 -6.79 -9.78
C LEU A 162 -14.08 -6.49 -10.72
N ILE A 163 -15.34 -6.59 -10.24
CA ILE A 163 -16.53 -6.38 -11.08
C ILE A 163 -16.60 -4.93 -11.59
N PRO A 164 -16.56 -3.87 -10.74
CA PRO A 164 -16.51 -2.48 -11.20
C PRO A 164 -15.42 -2.21 -12.22
N ILE A 165 -14.21 -2.75 -11.97
CA ILE A 165 -13.05 -2.54 -12.82
C ILE A 165 -13.27 -3.16 -14.19
N ILE A 166 -13.68 -4.43 -14.24
CA ILE A 166 -13.92 -5.16 -15.50
C ILE A 166 -15.03 -4.47 -16.30
N VAL A 167 -16.12 -4.09 -15.64
CA VAL A 167 -17.26 -3.43 -16.28
C VAL A 167 -16.85 -2.04 -16.81
N ILE A 168 -16.19 -1.19 -16.01
CA ILE A 168 -15.69 0.11 -16.47
C ILE A 168 -14.78 -0.07 -17.69
N VAL A 169 -13.81 -1.00 -17.63
CA VAL A 169 -12.87 -1.22 -18.74
C VAL A 169 -13.56 -1.71 -20.01
N ILE A 170 -14.44 -2.70 -19.91
CA ILE A 170 -15.14 -3.26 -21.08
C ILE A 170 -15.94 -2.17 -21.79
N PHE A 171 -16.79 -1.43 -21.06
CA PHE A 171 -17.65 -0.42 -21.68
C PHE A 171 -16.88 0.85 -22.04
N GLY A 172 -15.85 1.19 -21.27
CA GLY A 172 -14.98 2.34 -21.50
C GLY A 172 -14.18 2.27 -22.79
N ILE A 173 -13.73 1.08 -23.20
CA ILE A 173 -13.00 0.90 -24.47
C ILE A 173 -13.89 1.20 -25.69
N PHE A 174 -15.20 1.03 -25.58
CA PHE A 174 -16.14 1.35 -26.65
C PHE A 174 -16.56 2.82 -26.67
N GLN A 175 -16.14 3.61 -25.68
CA GLN A 175 -16.41 5.03 -25.63
C GLN A 175 -15.47 5.78 -26.58
N SER A 176 -16.01 6.35 -27.66
CA SER A 176 -15.29 7.27 -28.53
C SER A 176 -15.39 8.70 -27.96
N GLY A 177 -14.36 9.12 -27.21
CA GLY A 177 -14.17 10.51 -26.81
C GLY A 177 -13.28 11.27 -27.80
N ASP A 178 -13.54 12.57 -28.00
CA ASP A 178 -12.71 13.49 -28.81
C ASP A 178 -11.42 13.86 -28.06
N ILE A 179 -10.63 12.88 -27.66
CA ILE A 179 -9.45 13.09 -26.82
C ILE A 179 -8.20 12.91 -27.66
N THR A 180 -7.42 13.99 -27.76
CA THR A 180 -6.11 13.99 -28.42
C THR A 180 -5.13 13.14 -27.62
N PHE A 181 -5.09 11.85 -27.92
CA PHE A 181 -4.11 10.93 -27.36
C PHE A 181 -2.79 11.06 -28.11
N SER A 182 -1.78 11.63 -27.44
CA SER A 182 -0.39 11.61 -27.93
C SER A 182 0.39 10.51 -27.21
N LEU A 183 1.00 9.62 -27.99
CA LEU A 183 1.96 8.62 -27.50
C LEU A 183 3.27 9.26 -27.01
N ILE A 184 3.55 10.49 -27.41
CA ILE A 184 4.71 11.24 -26.94
C ILE A 184 4.29 11.98 -25.67
N PRO A 185 4.85 11.64 -24.49
CA PRO A 185 4.52 12.30 -23.24
C PRO A 185 5.05 13.73 -23.25
N THR A 186 4.15 14.71 -23.34
CA THR A 186 4.46 16.13 -23.17
C THR A 186 3.89 16.63 -21.85
N THR A 187 4.62 17.49 -21.15
CA THR A 187 4.05 18.25 -20.02
C THR A 187 3.09 19.29 -20.58
N GLY A 188 1.81 19.15 -20.27
CA GLY A 188 0.77 20.08 -20.72
C GLY A 188 0.78 21.36 -19.89
N ASN A 189 -0.39 21.98 -19.75
CA ASN A 189 -0.58 23.20 -18.96
C ASN A 189 -0.49 23.00 -17.42
N SER A 190 0.11 21.91 -16.91
CA SER A 190 0.22 21.68 -15.46
C SER A 190 1.16 22.65 -14.75
N GLY A 191 1.96 23.43 -15.48
CA GLY A 191 2.96 24.35 -14.92
C GLY A 191 4.17 23.63 -14.28
N ASN A 192 4.18 22.30 -14.24
CA ASN A 192 5.28 21.50 -13.71
C ASN A 192 6.29 21.15 -14.82
N GLY A 193 7.59 21.21 -14.49
CA GLY A 193 8.63 20.69 -15.35
C GLY A 193 8.52 19.17 -15.53
N PHE A 194 9.05 18.65 -16.65
CA PHE A 194 8.99 17.22 -17.02
C PHE A 194 9.38 16.26 -15.89
N PHE A 195 10.54 16.47 -15.27
CA PHE A 195 10.99 15.61 -14.18
C PHE A 195 10.15 15.72 -12.91
N THR A 196 9.58 16.89 -12.63
CA THR A 196 8.67 17.11 -11.51
C THR A 196 7.34 16.38 -11.72
N ALA A 197 6.79 16.45 -12.94
CA ALA A 197 5.58 15.73 -13.30
C ALA A 197 5.77 14.21 -13.18
N ILE A 198 6.91 13.67 -13.66
CA ILE A 198 7.24 12.24 -13.47
C ILE A 198 7.41 11.92 -11.99
N GLY A 199 8.20 12.69 -11.23
CA GLY A 199 8.50 12.37 -9.83
C GLY A 199 7.25 12.38 -8.95
N SER A 200 6.44 13.43 -9.01
CA SER A 200 5.20 13.54 -8.25
C SER A 200 4.15 12.53 -8.72
N GLY A 201 4.04 12.30 -10.04
CA GLY A 201 3.13 11.30 -10.58
C GLY A 201 3.55 9.87 -10.22
N LEU A 202 4.85 9.58 -10.19
CA LEU A 202 5.37 8.29 -9.75
C LEU A 202 5.08 8.07 -8.26
N LEU A 203 5.24 9.10 -7.41
CA LEU A 203 4.86 9.00 -6.00
C LEU A 203 3.38 8.61 -5.83
N ALA A 204 2.49 9.23 -6.62
CA ALA A 204 1.06 8.94 -6.61
C ALA A 204 0.73 7.53 -7.14
N THR A 205 1.36 7.10 -8.24
CA THR A 205 1.14 5.75 -8.79
C THR A 205 1.78 4.66 -7.93
N MET A 206 2.91 4.94 -7.29
CA MET A 206 3.53 4.03 -6.32
C MET A 206 2.64 3.81 -5.10
N PHE A 207 1.84 4.79 -4.67
CA PHE A 207 0.76 4.55 -3.70
C PHE A 207 -0.27 3.56 -4.26
N ALA A 208 -0.70 3.76 -5.50
CA ALA A 208 -1.72 2.89 -6.07
C ALA A 208 -1.26 1.44 -6.24
N TYR A 209 0.02 1.25 -6.56
CA TYR A 209 0.68 -0.04 -6.65
C TYR A 209 1.15 -0.59 -5.29
N ASP A 210 0.99 0.16 -4.20
CA ASP A 210 1.50 -0.22 -2.89
C ASP A 210 0.71 -1.39 -2.27
N GLY A 211 1.39 -2.17 -1.44
CA GLY A 211 0.76 -3.21 -0.63
C GLY A 211 1.16 -4.65 -0.97
N TRP A 212 1.92 -4.85 -2.05
CA TRP A 212 2.35 -6.18 -2.51
C TRP A 212 3.30 -6.88 -1.53
N ILE A 213 4.11 -6.14 -0.77
CA ILE A 213 5.13 -6.71 0.12
C ILE A 213 4.55 -7.26 1.43
N HIS A 214 3.35 -6.81 1.82
CA HIS A 214 2.77 -7.12 3.13
C HIS A 214 2.30 -8.55 3.27
N VAL A 215 2.17 -9.28 2.16
CA VAL A 215 1.99 -10.73 2.21
C VAL A 215 3.16 -11.41 2.96
N GLY A 216 4.35 -10.80 2.98
CA GLY A 216 5.47 -11.22 3.81
C GLY A 216 5.22 -11.08 5.33
N ASN A 217 4.34 -10.16 5.76
CA ASN A 217 4.00 -10.01 7.19
C ASN A 217 3.18 -11.19 7.73
N VAL A 218 2.54 -11.96 6.85
CA VAL A 218 1.79 -13.18 7.19
C VAL A 218 2.55 -14.45 6.79
N ALA A 219 3.86 -14.35 6.49
CA ALA A 219 4.66 -15.48 6.01
C ALA A 219 4.63 -16.70 6.95
N GLY A 220 4.62 -16.49 8.26
CA GLY A 220 4.55 -17.57 9.25
C GLY A 220 3.22 -18.33 9.27
N GLU A 221 2.15 -17.76 8.71
CA GLU A 221 0.82 -18.39 8.59
C GLU A 221 0.62 -19.09 7.23
N LEU A 222 1.60 -18.99 6.31
CA LEU A 222 1.55 -19.64 4.99
C LEU A 222 1.92 -21.12 5.07
N LYS A 223 1.24 -21.92 4.24
CA LYS A 223 1.56 -23.36 4.09
C LYS A 223 2.91 -23.58 3.41
N ASN A 224 3.19 -22.86 2.31
CA ASN A 224 4.43 -23.00 1.53
C ASN A 224 5.08 -21.63 1.23
N PRO A 225 5.56 -20.88 2.24
CA PRO A 225 6.01 -19.49 2.06
C PRO A 225 7.13 -19.33 1.02
N LYS A 226 8.10 -20.26 0.99
CA LYS A 226 9.24 -20.25 0.05
C LYS A 226 8.83 -20.23 -1.43
N ARG A 227 7.68 -20.83 -1.77
CA ARG A 227 7.13 -20.90 -3.14
C ARG A 227 6.03 -19.88 -3.35
N ASP A 228 5.11 -19.76 -2.40
CA ASP A 228 3.87 -19.01 -2.57
C ASP A 228 4.13 -17.49 -2.55
N LEU A 229 5.08 -17.00 -1.74
CA LEU A 229 5.38 -15.57 -1.64
C LEU A 229 5.90 -14.99 -2.97
N PRO A 230 6.96 -15.55 -3.61
CA PRO A 230 7.48 -14.99 -4.86
C PRO A 230 6.45 -15.02 -5.99
N LEU A 231 5.68 -16.10 -6.10
CA LEU A 231 4.66 -16.24 -7.14
C LEU A 231 3.52 -15.26 -6.94
N ALA A 232 3.02 -15.12 -5.71
CA ALA A 232 1.93 -14.20 -5.40
C ALA A 232 2.32 -12.74 -5.69
N ILE A 233 3.54 -12.33 -5.31
CA ILE A 233 4.06 -10.99 -5.57
C ILE A 233 4.25 -10.76 -7.08
N SER A 234 5.00 -11.63 -7.76
CA SER A 234 5.41 -11.40 -9.15
C SER A 234 4.23 -11.42 -10.12
N VAL A 235 3.36 -12.44 -10.01
CA VAL A 235 2.17 -12.56 -10.88
C VAL A 235 1.14 -11.49 -10.53
N GLY A 236 0.95 -11.22 -9.23
CA GLY A 236 0.01 -10.21 -8.75
C GLY A 236 0.29 -8.84 -9.35
N ILE A 237 1.52 -8.33 -9.20
CA ILE A 237 1.88 -6.99 -9.69
C ILE A 237 1.72 -6.88 -11.22
N GLY A 238 2.10 -7.92 -11.97
CA GLY A 238 1.92 -7.94 -13.43
C GLY A 238 0.45 -7.79 -13.85
N CYS A 239 -0.45 -8.56 -13.21
CA CYS A 239 -1.89 -8.45 -13.45
C CYS A 239 -2.43 -7.06 -13.07
N ILE A 240 -1.99 -6.51 -11.93
CA ILE A 240 -2.42 -5.19 -11.45
C ILE A 240 -2.00 -4.09 -12.42
N MET A 241 -0.78 -4.16 -12.98
CA MET A 241 -0.30 -3.20 -13.97
C MET A 241 -1.22 -3.13 -15.18
N ALA A 242 -1.57 -4.27 -15.76
CA ALA A 242 -2.48 -4.33 -16.91
C ALA A 242 -3.84 -3.71 -16.58
N VAL A 243 -4.42 -4.07 -15.43
CA VAL A 243 -5.69 -3.54 -14.96
C VAL A 243 -5.65 -2.02 -14.80
N TYR A 244 -4.60 -1.50 -14.17
CA TYR A 244 -4.45 -0.06 -13.88
C TYR A 244 -4.26 0.76 -15.15
N LEU A 245 -3.53 0.24 -16.14
CA LEU A 245 -3.40 0.93 -17.42
C LEU A 245 -4.73 1.02 -18.15
N LEU A 246 -5.49 -0.08 -18.21
CA LEU A 246 -6.77 -0.14 -18.91
C LEU A 246 -7.82 0.79 -18.30
N ILE A 247 -7.94 0.81 -16.96
CA ILE A 247 -8.93 1.65 -16.29
C ILE A 247 -8.55 3.13 -16.30
N ASN A 248 -7.26 3.48 -16.18
CA ASN A 248 -6.85 4.88 -16.32
C ASN A 248 -7.00 5.37 -17.76
N ALA A 249 -6.75 4.50 -18.75
CA ALA A 249 -7.07 4.83 -20.14
C ALA A 249 -8.57 5.07 -20.32
N THR A 250 -9.42 4.27 -19.67
CA THR A 250 -10.87 4.48 -19.69
C THR A 250 -11.27 5.84 -19.08
N PHE A 251 -10.72 6.21 -17.93
CA PHE A 251 -10.99 7.54 -17.33
C PHE A 251 -10.60 8.66 -18.29
N LEU A 252 -9.41 8.55 -18.89
CA LEU A 252 -8.88 9.52 -19.83
C LEU A 252 -9.54 9.50 -21.21
N LEU A 253 -10.33 8.47 -21.55
CA LEU A 253 -11.16 8.42 -22.76
C LEU A 253 -12.57 8.98 -22.50
N THR A 254 -13.01 8.97 -21.24
CA THR A 254 -14.37 9.37 -20.86
C THR A 254 -14.45 10.82 -20.40
N LEU A 255 -13.43 11.31 -19.69
CA LEU A 255 -13.39 12.66 -19.13
C LEU A 255 -12.17 13.43 -19.64
N PRO A 256 -12.32 14.72 -19.99
CA PRO A 256 -11.19 15.64 -20.14
C PRO A 256 -10.31 15.63 -18.89
N ILE A 257 -9.00 15.78 -19.08
CA ILE A 257 -8.03 15.67 -17.99
C ILE A 257 -8.23 16.75 -16.92
N GLU A 258 -8.77 17.90 -17.30
CA GLU A 258 -9.11 19.01 -16.41
C GLU A 258 -10.23 18.64 -15.42
N LEU A 259 -11.13 17.72 -15.80
CA LEU A 259 -12.18 17.21 -14.91
C LEU A 259 -11.70 16.05 -14.04
N LEU A 260 -10.55 15.46 -14.38
CA LEU A 260 -9.88 14.45 -13.55
C LEU A 260 -8.97 15.11 -12.51
N ALA A 261 -8.22 16.14 -12.90
CA ALA A 261 -7.28 16.84 -12.04
C ALA A 261 -7.93 17.34 -10.73
N GLY A 262 -7.43 16.87 -9.59
CA GLY A 262 -7.96 17.24 -8.27
C GLY A 262 -9.33 16.64 -7.92
N ASN A 263 -9.97 15.86 -8.81
CA ASN A 263 -11.29 15.28 -8.59
C ASN A 263 -11.22 13.86 -7.97
N LEU A 264 -11.42 13.77 -6.65
CA LEU A 264 -11.53 12.48 -5.95
C LEU A 264 -12.80 11.67 -6.30
N ASN A 265 -13.73 12.21 -7.08
CA ASN A 265 -14.91 11.49 -7.55
C ASN A 265 -14.80 11.03 -9.02
N ALA A 266 -13.63 11.19 -9.65
CA ALA A 266 -13.41 10.89 -11.07
C ALA A 266 -13.92 9.52 -11.53
N ALA A 267 -13.73 8.48 -10.71
CA ALA A 267 -14.23 7.13 -11.02
C ALA A 267 -15.77 7.05 -10.95
N SER A 268 -16.41 7.70 -9.98
CA SER A 268 -17.87 7.80 -9.85
C SER A 268 -18.46 8.60 -11.02
N ASP A 269 -17.83 9.71 -11.37
CA ASP A 269 -18.27 10.58 -12.48
C ASP A 269 -18.14 9.88 -13.83
N THR A 270 -17.02 9.19 -14.07
CA THR A 270 -16.86 8.32 -15.24
C THR A 270 -17.96 7.26 -15.30
N SER A 271 -18.28 6.64 -14.17
CA SER A 271 -19.30 5.58 -14.11
C SER A 271 -20.70 6.12 -14.40
N LYS A 272 -21.02 7.35 -14.00
CA LYS A 272 -22.29 8.00 -14.33
C LYS A 272 -22.40 8.29 -15.82
N ILE A 273 -21.31 8.67 -16.48
CA ILE A 273 -21.28 8.88 -17.94
C ILE A 273 -21.49 7.56 -18.68
N LEU A 274 -20.79 6.50 -18.26
CA LEU A 274 -20.84 5.19 -18.94
C LEU A 274 -22.17 4.44 -18.73
N PHE A 275 -22.79 4.55 -17.55
CA PHE A 275 -23.91 3.69 -17.16
C PHE A 275 -25.18 4.46 -16.74
N GLY A 276 -25.18 5.78 -16.89
CA GLY A 276 -26.22 6.65 -16.36
C GLY A 276 -26.21 6.74 -14.82
N GLU A 277 -27.13 7.51 -14.26
CA GLU A 277 -27.16 7.81 -12.82
C GLU A 277 -27.29 6.56 -11.94
N ASN A 278 -28.20 5.65 -12.29
CA ASN A 278 -28.44 4.43 -11.51
C ASN A 278 -27.31 3.41 -11.66
N GLY A 279 -26.76 3.25 -12.87
CA GLY A 279 -25.62 2.36 -13.10
C GLY A 279 -24.35 2.88 -12.42
N GLY A 280 -24.11 4.19 -12.48
CA GLY A 280 -23.03 4.86 -11.77
C GLY A 280 -23.08 4.59 -10.26
N LYS A 281 -24.27 4.68 -9.63
CA LYS A 281 -24.45 4.35 -8.20
C LYS A 281 -24.05 2.92 -7.86
N ILE A 282 -24.42 1.93 -8.69
CA ILE A 282 -24.05 0.52 -8.47
C ILE A 282 -22.53 0.35 -8.53
N ILE A 283 -21.87 0.99 -9.50
CA ILE A 283 -20.42 0.95 -9.63
C ILE A 283 -19.74 1.62 -8.43
N THR A 284 -20.23 2.78 -7.99
CA THR A 284 -19.73 3.50 -6.80
C THR A 284 -19.89 2.67 -5.52
N ILE A 285 -20.97 1.89 -5.37
CA ILE A 285 -21.09 0.92 -4.27
C ILE A 285 -19.99 -0.15 -4.35
N GLY A 286 -19.69 -0.66 -5.54
CA GLY A 286 -18.57 -1.58 -5.74
C GLY A 286 -17.21 -0.97 -5.39
N ILE A 287 -16.99 0.31 -5.72
CA ILE A 287 -15.79 1.07 -5.33
C ILE A 287 -15.71 1.19 -3.80
N LEU A 288 -16.81 1.53 -3.11
CA LEU A 288 -16.87 1.59 -1.65
C LEU A 288 -16.50 0.25 -1.01
N ILE A 289 -17.02 -0.87 -1.53
CA ILE A 289 -16.68 -2.23 -1.07
C ILE A 289 -15.19 -2.52 -1.31
N SER A 290 -14.62 -2.08 -2.43
CA SER A 290 -13.19 -2.22 -2.72
C SER A 290 -12.33 -1.49 -1.69
N VAL A 291 -12.64 -0.22 -1.40
CA VAL A 291 -11.91 0.59 -0.41
C VAL A 291 -12.04 -0.04 0.97
N TYR A 292 -13.25 -0.47 1.37
CA TYR A 292 -13.49 -1.13 2.65
C TYR A 292 -12.68 -2.44 2.80
N GLY A 293 -12.62 -3.26 1.76
CA GLY A 293 -11.76 -4.44 1.71
C GLY A 293 -10.27 -4.12 1.80
N THR A 294 -9.86 -2.96 1.27
CA THR A 294 -8.46 -2.51 1.35
C THR A 294 -8.11 -2.08 2.78
N ILE A 295 -9.00 -1.38 3.49
CA ILE A 295 -8.86 -1.05 4.92
C ILE A 295 -8.68 -2.34 5.74
N ASN A 296 -9.48 -3.38 5.43
CA ASN A 296 -9.36 -4.70 6.06
C ASN A 296 -7.97 -5.32 5.84
N GLY A 297 -7.47 -5.36 4.60
CA GLY A 297 -6.16 -5.92 4.27
C GLY A 297 -5.01 -5.23 5.01
N TYR A 298 -5.04 -3.89 5.08
CA TYR A 298 -4.05 -3.10 5.83
C TYR A 298 -4.17 -3.31 7.34
N THR A 299 -5.38 -3.42 7.88
CA THR A 299 -5.58 -3.67 9.32
C THR A 299 -5.10 -5.08 9.70
N MET A 300 -5.44 -6.09 8.91
CA MET A 300 -4.98 -7.47 9.09
C MET A 300 -3.45 -7.54 9.12
N THR A 301 -2.79 -7.00 8.10
CA THR A 301 -1.33 -7.11 8.00
C THR A 301 -0.62 -6.19 8.98
N GLY A 302 -1.18 -5.01 9.25
CA GLY A 302 -0.59 -3.98 10.11
C GLY A 302 -0.52 -4.35 11.57
N MET A 303 -1.52 -5.04 12.12
CA MET A 303 -1.53 -5.44 13.53
C MET A 303 -0.42 -6.44 13.91
N ARG A 304 0.18 -7.13 12.92
CA ARG A 304 1.23 -8.15 13.11
C ARG A 304 2.63 -7.58 13.26
N VAL A 305 2.89 -6.40 12.72
CA VAL A 305 4.22 -5.75 12.86
C VAL A 305 4.53 -5.39 14.31
N PRO A 306 3.68 -4.66 15.05
CA PRO A 306 3.97 -4.35 16.45
C PRO A 306 3.95 -5.62 17.33
N TYR A 307 3.16 -6.64 16.97
CA TYR A 307 3.20 -7.95 17.63
C TYR A 307 4.59 -8.61 17.47
N ALA A 308 5.12 -8.71 16.24
CA ALA A 308 6.43 -9.30 15.98
C ALA A 308 7.56 -8.53 16.68
N MET A 309 7.46 -7.19 16.77
CA MET A 309 8.40 -6.38 17.55
C MET A 309 8.29 -6.67 19.06
N ALA A 310 7.08 -6.90 19.56
CA ALA A 310 6.80 -7.15 20.97
C ALA A 310 7.22 -8.54 21.45
N GLU A 311 7.13 -9.57 20.61
CA GLU A 311 7.67 -10.92 20.92
C GLU A 311 9.16 -10.86 21.26
N ARG A 312 9.88 -9.89 20.68
CA ARG A 312 11.30 -9.63 20.93
C ARG A 312 11.58 -8.57 21.99
N LYS A 313 10.54 -8.12 22.70
CA LYS A 313 10.59 -7.08 23.74
C LYS A 313 11.15 -5.73 23.25
N LEU A 314 11.02 -5.44 21.95
CA LEU A 314 11.57 -4.24 21.32
C LEU A 314 10.76 -2.98 21.60
N LEU A 315 9.49 -3.11 22.00
CA LEU A 315 8.60 -1.97 22.27
C LEU A 315 8.45 -1.70 23.79
N PRO A 316 8.21 -0.46 24.21
CA PRO A 316 7.66 -0.19 25.53
C PRO A 316 6.31 -0.92 25.65
N PHE A 317 6.00 -1.42 26.84
CA PHE A 317 4.79 -2.23 27.08
C PHE A 317 4.63 -3.44 26.15
N SER A 318 5.75 -4.07 25.73
CA SER A 318 5.74 -5.26 24.86
C SER A 318 4.78 -6.38 25.33
N HIS A 319 4.57 -6.52 26.65
CA HIS A 319 3.62 -7.50 27.19
C HIS A 319 2.16 -7.25 26.74
N LEU A 320 1.77 -6.01 26.45
CA LEU A 320 0.46 -5.66 25.91
C LEU A 320 0.39 -5.92 24.41
N PHE A 321 1.41 -5.49 23.66
CA PHE A 321 1.49 -5.68 22.21
C PHE A 321 1.57 -7.16 21.80
N ALA A 322 2.18 -8.01 22.64
CA ALA A 322 2.23 -9.47 22.43
C ALA A 322 0.92 -10.19 22.84
N LYS A 323 -0.06 -9.50 23.43
CA LYS A 323 -1.30 -10.12 23.91
C LYS A 323 -2.28 -10.35 22.75
N LEU A 324 -2.76 -11.58 22.64
CA LEU A 324 -3.73 -12.01 21.62
C LEU A 324 -5.16 -12.04 22.18
N THR A 325 -6.16 -11.80 21.33
CA THR A 325 -7.57 -12.09 21.63
C THR A 325 -7.81 -13.60 21.79
N LYS A 326 -9.01 -13.99 22.23
CA LYS A 326 -9.42 -15.40 22.23
C LYS A 326 -9.30 -16.05 20.84
N SER A 327 -9.52 -15.25 19.79
CA SER A 327 -9.43 -15.66 18.39
C SER A 327 -8.02 -15.54 17.77
N GLY A 328 -6.99 -15.22 18.57
CA GLY A 328 -5.60 -15.20 18.13
C GLY A 328 -5.15 -13.91 17.44
N ALA A 329 -5.90 -12.81 17.53
CA ALA A 329 -5.55 -11.54 16.91
C ALA A 329 -4.81 -10.58 17.89
N PRO A 330 -3.71 -9.92 17.52
CA PRO A 330 -3.04 -8.94 18.38
C PRO A 330 -3.84 -7.63 18.49
N TRP A 331 -4.61 -7.50 19.57
CA TRP A 331 -5.59 -6.41 19.71
C TRP A 331 -4.97 -5.06 20.06
N PHE A 332 -3.96 -5.03 20.95
CA PHE A 332 -3.43 -3.77 21.46
C PHE A 332 -2.72 -2.96 20.37
N GLY A 333 -1.94 -3.64 19.52
CA GLY A 333 -1.31 -3.02 18.36
C GLY A 333 -2.31 -2.38 17.40
N ALA A 334 -3.42 -3.08 17.11
CA ALA A 334 -4.48 -2.56 16.27
C ALA A 334 -5.21 -1.35 16.87
N ILE A 335 -5.45 -1.33 18.19
CA ILE A 335 -6.04 -0.16 18.87
C ILE A 335 -5.11 1.06 18.78
N ILE A 336 -3.81 0.88 19.05
CA ILE A 336 -2.85 1.99 18.94
C ILE A 336 -2.79 2.50 17.50
N GLN A 337 -2.76 1.61 16.51
CA GLN A 337 -2.80 1.99 15.09
C GLN A 337 -4.08 2.73 14.72
N LEU A 338 -5.23 2.29 15.24
CA LEU A 338 -6.51 2.97 15.03
C LEU A 338 -6.51 4.38 15.63
N ILE A 339 -6.00 4.55 16.86
CA ILE A 339 -5.92 5.86 17.51
C ILE A 339 -5.05 6.81 16.66
N ILE A 340 -3.89 6.35 16.21
CA ILE A 340 -3.01 7.16 15.33
C ILE A 340 -3.71 7.47 14.02
N ALA A 341 -4.43 6.50 13.43
CA ALA A 341 -5.19 6.72 12.21
C ALA A 341 -6.28 7.79 12.41
N ILE A 342 -7.02 7.78 13.52
CA ILE A 342 -8.04 8.79 13.85
C ILE A 342 -7.41 10.20 13.98
N ILE A 343 -6.24 10.28 14.62
CA ILE A 343 -5.47 11.55 14.71
C ILE A 343 -5.09 12.02 13.30
N MET A 344 -4.54 11.13 12.47
CA MET A 344 -4.17 11.46 11.09
C MET A 344 -5.36 11.88 10.23
N MET A 345 -6.53 11.25 10.39
CA MET A 345 -7.77 11.64 9.71
C MET A 345 -8.14 13.10 10.03
N SER A 346 -7.88 13.54 11.26
CA SER A 346 -8.22 14.89 11.72
C SER A 346 -7.20 15.95 11.29
N MET A 347 -6.01 15.55 10.83
CA MET A 347 -4.87 16.44 10.58
C MET A 347 -4.53 16.63 9.10
N GLY A 348 -4.92 15.71 8.22
CA GLY A 348 -4.39 15.68 6.85
C GLY A 348 -5.41 15.33 5.78
N ALA A 349 -5.21 15.91 4.59
CA ALA A 349 -5.89 15.49 3.38
C ALA A 349 -5.36 14.13 2.88
N PHE A 350 -6.16 13.43 2.09
CA PHE A 350 -5.82 12.11 1.53
C PHE A 350 -4.45 12.08 0.84
N ASP A 351 -4.17 13.03 -0.07
CA ASP A 351 -2.91 13.05 -0.81
C ASP A 351 -1.70 13.37 0.07
N THR A 352 -1.86 14.27 1.05
CA THR A 352 -0.79 14.57 2.02
C THR A 352 -0.41 13.32 2.83
N ILE A 353 -1.40 12.58 3.34
CA ILE A 353 -1.17 11.37 4.14
C ILE A 353 -0.49 10.28 3.29
N THR A 354 -0.98 10.09 2.06
CA THR A 354 -0.47 9.05 1.15
C THR A 354 0.90 9.37 0.57
N ASN A 355 1.20 10.62 0.26
CA ASN A 355 2.54 11.02 -0.20
C ASN A 355 3.57 10.83 0.93
N MET A 356 3.22 11.20 2.16
CA MET A 356 4.11 11.04 3.33
C MET A 356 4.41 9.58 3.62
N LEU A 357 3.38 8.72 3.64
CA LEU A 357 3.58 7.30 3.94
C LEU A 357 4.42 6.61 2.86
N ILE A 358 4.23 6.96 1.58
CA ILE A 358 5.00 6.38 0.48
C ILE A 358 6.45 6.83 0.55
N PHE A 359 6.70 8.11 0.80
CA PHE A 359 8.06 8.60 1.02
C PHE A 359 8.76 7.82 2.14
N VAL A 360 8.12 7.68 3.30
CA VAL A 360 8.71 6.98 4.45
C VAL A 360 8.96 5.50 4.16
N ILE A 361 8.00 4.77 3.60
CA ILE A 361 8.17 3.33 3.39
C ILE A 361 9.19 3.02 2.29
N TRP A 362 9.28 3.87 1.26
CA TRP A 362 10.22 3.67 0.16
C TRP A 362 11.69 3.85 0.55
N LEU A 363 11.99 4.58 1.64
CA LEU A 363 13.32 4.56 2.26
C LEU A 363 13.71 3.13 2.64
N PHE A 364 12.80 2.42 3.32
CA PHE A 364 13.03 1.04 3.77
C PHE A 364 12.94 0.03 2.63
N TYR A 365 12.10 0.26 1.61
CA TYR A 365 12.09 -0.56 0.41
C TYR A 365 13.42 -0.48 -0.35
N CYS A 366 13.96 0.71 -0.55
CA CYS A 366 15.28 0.87 -1.19
C CYS A 366 16.36 0.14 -0.38
N MET A 367 16.35 0.24 0.96
CA MET A 367 17.24 -0.54 1.81
C MET A 367 17.08 -2.05 1.60
N SER A 368 15.85 -2.54 1.46
CA SER A 368 15.60 -3.96 1.16
C SER A 368 16.12 -4.36 -0.23
N PHE A 369 16.01 -3.52 -1.25
CA PHE A 369 16.55 -3.84 -2.57
C PHE A 369 18.08 -3.89 -2.55
N VAL A 370 18.72 -2.96 -1.84
CA VAL A 370 20.17 -3.00 -1.60
C VAL A 370 20.55 -4.25 -0.79
N ALA A 371 19.70 -4.71 0.12
CA ALA A 371 19.95 -5.90 0.92
C ALA A 371 20.12 -7.17 0.08
N VAL A 372 19.36 -7.32 -1.02
CA VAL A 372 19.55 -8.43 -1.96
C VAL A 372 20.97 -8.44 -2.52
N ILE A 373 21.48 -7.28 -2.92
CA ILE A 373 22.84 -7.14 -3.48
C ILE A 373 23.89 -7.44 -2.39
N ILE A 374 23.69 -6.94 -1.17
CA ILE A 374 24.58 -7.19 -0.03
C ILE A 374 24.62 -8.70 0.29
N LEU A 375 23.46 -9.34 0.45
CA LEU A 375 23.38 -10.75 0.85
C LEU A 375 23.92 -11.70 -0.22
N ARG A 376 23.79 -11.37 -1.51
CA ARG A 376 24.41 -12.16 -2.59
C ARG A 376 25.95 -12.16 -2.51
N LYS A 377 26.55 -11.08 -1.99
CA LYS A 377 28.01 -10.99 -1.79
C LYS A 377 28.44 -11.56 -0.43
N ARG A 378 27.71 -11.21 0.64
CA ARG A 378 28.04 -11.59 2.01
C ARG A 378 27.79 -13.07 2.30
N GLU A 379 26.73 -13.63 1.72
CA GLU A 379 26.26 -14.98 2.01
C GLU A 379 25.89 -15.72 0.71
N PRO A 380 26.86 -16.00 -0.18
CA PRO A 380 26.59 -16.58 -1.50
C PRO A 380 25.95 -17.98 -1.41
N ASN A 381 26.25 -18.73 -0.35
CA ASN A 381 25.77 -20.10 -0.14
C ASN A 381 24.39 -20.19 0.55
N MET A 382 23.78 -19.05 0.92
CA MET A 382 22.43 -19.03 1.50
C MET A 382 21.42 -19.68 0.54
N GLU A 383 20.56 -20.56 1.08
CA GLU A 383 19.46 -21.17 0.33
C GLU A 383 18.51 -20.08 -0.18
N ARG A 384 18.36 -19.99 -1.52
CA ARG A 384 17.47 -19.02 -2.18
C ARG A 384 16.47 -19.77 -3.05
N PRO A 385 15.29 -20.13 -2.51
CA PRO A 385 14.24 -20.84 -3.26
C PRO A 385 13.77 -20.08 -4.49
N TYR A 386 13.85 -18.74 -4.43
CA TYR A 386 13.65 -17.85 -5.57
C TYR A 386 14.87 -16.93 -5.69
N LYS A 387 15.27 -16.66 -6.94
CA LYS A 387 16.32 -15.69 -7.27
C LYS A 387 15.76 -14.69 -8.26
N VAL A 388 15.97 -13.39 -7.99
CA VAL A 388 15.57 -12.32 -8.90
C VAL A 388 16.25 -12.54 -10.27
N PRO A 389 15.48 -12.56 -11.38
CA PRO A 389 16.03 -12.72 -12.72
C PRO A 389 16.81 -11.48 -13.16
N LEU A 390 17.60 -11.61 -14.23
CA LEU A 390 18.37 -10.50 -14.83
C LEU A 390 19.20 -9.71 -13.79
N TYR A 391 19.71 -10.39 -12.76
CA TYR A 391 20.57 -9.76 -11.77
C TYR A 391 21.89 -9.28 -12.42
N PRO A 392 22.37 -8.05 -12.12
CA PRO A 392 21.86 -7.09 -11.11
C PRO A 392 20.91 -6.02 -11.66
N ILE A 393 20.49 -6.09 -12.91
CA ILE A 393 19.74 -5.03 -13.61
C ILE A 393 18.42 -4.71 -12.91
N ILE A 394 17.59 -5.73 -12.62
CA ILE A 394 16.27 -5.53 -12.00
C ILE A 394 16.36 -4.84 -10.62
N PRO A 395 17.21 -5.31 -9.68
CA PRO A 395 17.42 -4.59 -8.42
C PRO A 395 17.92 -3.16 -8.60
N LEU A 396 18.83 -2.92 -9.55
CA LEU A 396 19.35 -1.57 -9.80
C LEU A 396 18.25 -0.63 -10.32
N ILE A 397 17.36 -1.09 -11.20
CA ILE A 397 16.21 -0.30 -11.65
C ILE A 397 15.33 0.09 -10.47
N ALA A 398 14.99 -0.86 -9.59
CA ALA A 398 14.16 -0.59 -8.41
C ALA A 398 14.82 0.43 -7.45
N ILE A 399 16.13 0.31 -7.22
CA ILE A 399 16.89 1.23 -6.36
C ILE A 399 16.96 2.63 -6.97
N LEU A 400 17.31 2.74 -8.27
CA LEU A 400 17.46 4.03 -8.95
C LEU A 400 16.12 4.76 -9.04
N ALA A 401 15.05 4.05 -9.39
CA ALA A 401 13.72 4.63 -9.47
C ALA A 401 13.19 5.06 -8.09
N GLY A 402 13.35 4.20 -7.07
CA GLY A 402 12.99 4.56 -5.69
C GLY A 402 13.77 5.77 -5.18
N SER A 403 15.08 5.82 -5.44
CA SER A 403 15.93 6.96 -5.06
C SER A 403 15.52 8.23 -5.79
N PHE A 404 15.19 8.15 -7.09
CA PHE A 404 14.70 9.29 -7.86
C PHE A 404 13.43 9.88 -7.24
N VAL A 405 12.46 9.05 -6.88
CA VAL A 405 11.19 9.52 -6.29
C VAL A 405 11.40 10.12 -4.91
N LEU A 406 12.26 9.52 -4.08
CA LEU A 406 12.60 10.06 -2.76
C LEU A 406 13.30 11.43 -2.87
N ILE A 407 14.28 11.55 -3.77
CA ILE A 407 14.99 12.81 -4.01
C ILE A 407 14.02 13.87 -4.57
N ASN A 408 13.18 13.50 -5.54
CA ASN A 408 12.19 14.42 -6.08
C ASN A 408 11.24 14.93 -5.00
N THR A 409 10.74 14.04 -4.13
CA THR A 409 9.85 14.40 -3.02
C THR A 409 10.51 15.36 -2.03
N LEU A 410 11.82 15.23 -1.78
CA LEU A 410 12.55 16.19 -0.94
C LEU A 410 12.55 17.60 -1.55
N PHE A 411 12.63 17.72 -2.88
CA PHE A 411 12.59 19.02 -3.56
C PHE A 411 11.19 19.58 -3.73
N THR A 412 10.19 18.73 -3.99
CA THR A 412 8.82 19.15 -4.32
C THR A 412 7.91 19.24 -3.11
N GLN A 413 8.15 18.42 -2.08
CA GLN A 413 7.32 18.30 -0.88
C GLN A 413 8.19 18.26 0.40
N PHE A 414 9.15 19.19 0.51
CA PHE A 414 10.17 19.21 1.56
C PHE A 414 9.59 19.10 2.99
N ILE A 415 8.57 19.89 3.31
CA ILE A 415 7.96 19.88 4.66
C ILE A 415 7.41 18.49 4.99
N LEU A 416 6.70 17.87 4.05
CA LEU A 416 6.13 16.54 4.21
C LEU A 416 7.22 15.48 4.38
N ALA A 417 8.29 15.54 3.58
CA ALA A 417 9.42 14.62 3.68
C ALA A 417 10.13 14.73 5.03
N ILE A 418 10.39 15.96 5.51
CA ILE A 418 11.02 16.21 6.81
C ILE A 418 10.14 15.75 7.96
N ILE A 419 8.81 16.00 7.92
CA ILE A 419 7.88 15.48 8.92
C ILE A 419 7.96 13.94 8.97
N GLY A 420 7.94 13.26 7.82
CA GLY A 420 8.08 11.81 7.75
C GLY A 420 9.39 11.30 8.37
N ILE A 421 10.52 11.97 8.10
CA ILE A 421 11.83 11.64 8.68
C ILE A 421 11.82 11.86 10.19
N LEU A 422 11.29 12.99 10.67
CA LEU A 422 11.25 13.32 12.09
C LEU A 422 10.40 12.32 12.88
N ILE A 423 9.21 11.97 12.40
CA ILE A 423 8.35 10.98 13.05
C ILE A 423 9.02 9.60 13.06
N THR A 424 9.74 9.24 12.00
CA THR A 424 10.55 8.01 11.97
C THR A 424 11.67 8.08 13.01
N ALA A 425 12.38 9.21 13.10
CA ALA A 425 13.46 9.43 14.05
C ALA A 425 13.00 9.41 15.52
N LEU A 426 11.72 9.66 15.82
CA LEU A 426 11.16 9.46 17.17
C LEU A 426 11.27 8.02 17.67
N GLY A 427 11.47 7.04 16.78
CA GLY A 427 11.78 5.67 17.16
C GLY A 427 13.18 5.52 17.79
N ILE A 428 14.12 6.41 17.46
CA ILE A 428 15.52 6.30 17.92
C ILE A 428 15.63 6.37 19.45
N PRO A 429 15.04 7.37 20.15
CA PRO A 429 15.01 7.40 21.61
C PRO A 429 14.40 6.14 22.23
N VAL A 430 13.32 5.62 21.63
CA VAL A 430 12.62 4.41 22.11
C VAL A 430 13.52 3.19 21.99
N TYR A 431 14.24 3.04 20.87
CA TYR A 431 15.20 1.95 20.67
C TYR A 431 16.29 1.94 21.75
N TYR A 432 16.95 3.09 21.98
CA TYR A 432 18.03 3.17 22.97
C TYR A 432 17.52 2.99 24.41
N TYR A 433 16.32 3.49 24.72
CA TYR A 433 15.68 3.23 26.01
C TYR A 433 15.48 1.72 26.26
N LYS A 434 14.94 0.99 25.27
CA LYS A 434 14.73 -0.46 25.38
C LYS A 434 16.04 -1.25 25.37
N LYS A 435 17.04 -0.81 24.61
CA LYS A 435 18.38 -1.41 24.61
C LYS A 435 19.02 -1.30 26.00
N LYS A 436 18.90 -0.15 26.67
CA LYS A 436 19.39 0.05 28.04
C LYS A 436 18.65 -0.83 29.06
N GLN A 437 17.32 -0.95 28.95
CA GLN A 437 16.53 -1.85 29.81
C GLN A 437 16.85 -3.34 29.66
N LYS A 438 17.40 -3.77 28.52
CA LYS A 438 17.81 -5.16 28.29
C LYS A 438 19.23 -5.44 28.80
N ALA A 439 20.04 -4.39 28.93
CA ALA A 439 21.42 -4.44 29.41
C ALA A 439 21.52 -4.30 30.94
N ALA A 440 20.52 -3.67 31.57
CA ALA A 440 20.27 -3.69 33.01
C ALA A 440 19.44 -4.91 33.38
#